data_AF-A0A9W6WZ06-F1
#
_entry.id   AF-A0A9W6WZ06-F1
#
_cell.length_a   1.000
_cell.length_b   1.000
_cell.length_c   1.000
_cell.angle_alpha   90.00
_cell.angle_beta   90.00
_cell.angle_gamma   90.00
#
_symmetry.space_group_name_H-M   'P 1'
#
loop_
_entity.id
_entity.type
_entity.pdbx_description
1 polymer ?
#
loop_
_entity_poly.entity_id
_entity_poly.type
_entity_poly.pdbx_seq_one_letter_code
_entity_poly.pdbx_strand_id
1 'polypeptide(L)'
;MEVTLAEAWRGLHVVGDSALVLGMMANRRPPKTRTLQHWYRQTRKLADLSAVETWKHHYCTHNKMADWLANLAMDSERSTMLDFNWTNENHVIHAGLKEYIEKMSGDGRKTGNFERTKGDD
;
A
#
# COMPACT_ATOMS: atom_id res chain seq x y z
N MET A 1 30.78 11.89 6.86
CA MET A 1 30.48 10.46 6.62
C MET A 1 29.21 10.40 5.81
N GLU A 2 29.32 10.01 4.55
CA GLU A 2 28.19 9.89 3.64
C GLU A 2 27.49 8.57 3.97
N VAL A 3 26.36 8.65 4.68
CA VAL A 3 25.53 7.48 4.97
C VAL A 3 24.94 7.02 3.64
N THR A 4 25.28 5.82 3.21
CA THR A 4 24.70 5.29 1.97
C THR A 4 23.19 5.17 2.16
N LEU A 5 22.37 5.41 1.13
CA LEU A 5 20.89 5.32 1.23
C LEU A 5 20.42 3.95 1.78
N ALA A 6 21.22 2.89 1.62
CA ALA A 6 20.96 1.57 2.18
C ALA A 6 21.13 1.49 3.71
N GLU A 7 21.95 2.36 4.31
CA GLU A 7 22.11 2.47 5.76
C GLU A 7 21.01 3.32 6.39
N ALA A 8 20.41 4.24 5.63
CA ALA A 8 19.36 5.15 6.12
C ALA A 8 18.03 4.43 6.44
N TRP A 9 17.75 3.28 5.83
CA TRP A 9 16.46 2.58 5.94
C TRP A 9 16.63 1.15 6.45
N ARG A 10 17.13 1.01 7.68
CA ARG A 10 17.24 -0.26 8.42
C ARG A 10 16.23 -0.35 9.56
N GLY A 11 15.87 -1.56 9.98
CA GLY A 11 14.99 -1.78 11.12
C GLY A 11 13.52 -1.46 10.84
N LEU A 12 13.07 -1.71 9.60
CA LEU A 12 11.74 -1.30 9.17
C LEU A 12 10.62 -2.15 9.81
N HIS A 13 9.54 -1.48 10.20
CA HIS A 13 8.25 -2.09 10.55
C HIS A 13 7.30 -1.99 9.35
N VAL A 14 6.96 -3.13 8.75
CA VAL A 14 6.05 -3.16 7.60
C VAL A 14 4.63 -3.45 8.06
N VAL A 15 3.71 -2.53 7.74
CA VAL A 15 2.27 -2.66 8.00
C VAL A 15 1.53 -2.80 6.67
N GLY A 16 0.54 -3.68 6.64
CA GLY A 16 -0.35 -3.83 5.50
C GLY A 16 -1.63 -4.57 5.87
N ASP A 17 -2.57 -4.60 4.93
CA ASP A 17 -3.89 -5.20 5.08
C ASP A 17 -4.04 -6.54 4.36
N SER A 18 -3.09 -6.90 3.50
CA SER A 18 -3.01 -8.25 2.95
C SER A 18 -2.30 -9.20 3.92
N ALA A 19 -3.06 -9.83 4.81
CA ALA A 19 -2.56 -10.87 5.72
C ALA A 19 -1.81 -11.98 4.97
N LEU A 20 -2.26 -12.32 3.76
CA LEU A 20 -1.64 -13.35 2.92
C LEU A 20 -0.22 -12.94 2.49
N VAL A 21 -0.05 -11.73 1.94
CA VAL A 21 1.25 -11.23 1.48
C VAL A 21 2.20 -11.05 2.66
N LEU A 22 1.73 -10.44 3.76
CA LEU A 22 2.53 -10.29 4.97
C LEU A 22 2.96 -11.64 5.54
N GLY A 23 2.06 -12.62 5.55
CA GLY A 23 2.37 -13.99 5.98
C GLY A 23 3.41 -14.67 5.09
N MET A 24 3.35 -14.47 3.77
CA MET A 24 4.38 -14.95 2.84
C MET A 24 5.73 -14.32 3.14
N MET A 25 5.77 -13.00 3.37
CA MET A 25 7.01 -12.26 3.62
C MET A 25 7.64 -12.60 4.97
N ALA A 26 6.83 -12.67 6.03
CA ALA A 26 7.28 -12.99 7.38
C ALA A 26 7.81 -14.43 7.48
N ASN A 27 7.08 -15.39 6.91
CA ASN A 27 7.44 -16.81 6.97
C ASN A 27 8.39 -17.24 5.85
N ARG A 28 8.83 -16.30 5.00
CA ARG A 28 9.65 -16.55 3.81
C ARG A 28 9.08 -17.65 2.90
N ARG A 29 7.75 -17.68 2.73
CA ARG A 29 7.04 -18.65 1.89
C ARG A 29 6.72 -18.04 0.52
N PRO A 30 7.40 -18.46 -0.55
CA PRO A 30 7.12 -17.92 -1.88
C PRO A 30 5.72 -18.35 -2.37
N PRO A 31 5.06 -17.52 -3.19
CA PRO A 31 3.81 -17.89 -3.84
C PRO A 31 4.02 -19.03 -4.85
N LYS A 32 2.97 -19.83 -5.07
CA LYS A 32 3.01 -20.94 -6.03
C LYS A 32 3.09 -20.47 -7.48
N THR A 33 2.42 -19.36 -7.79
CA THR A 33 2.33 -18.83 -9.15
C THR A 33 3.63 -18.19 -9.60
N ARG A 34 4.13 -18.58 -10.78
CA ARG A 34 5.41 -18.10 -11.35
C ARG A 34 5.48 -16.58 -11.51
N THR A 35 4.37 -15.94 -11.89
CA THR A 35 4.30 -14.48 -12.06
C THR A 35 4.58 -13.74 -10.75
N LEU A 36 4.00 -14.19 -9.65
CA LEU A 36 4.21 -13.59 -8.33
C LEU A 36 5.56 -13.94 -7.71
N GLN A 37 6.17 -15.07 -8.09
CA GLN A 37 7.51 -15.42 -7.59
C GLN A 37 8.57 -14.40 -7.99
N HIS A 38 8.46 -13.80 -9.17
CA HIS A 38 9.36 -12.73 -9.59
C HIS A 38 9.32 -11.56 -8.60
N TRP A 39 8.12 -11.03 -8.33
CA TRP A 39 7.90 -9.91 -7.41
C TRP A 39 8.25 -10.25 -5.96
N TYR A 40 7.92 -11.47 -5.52
CA TYR A 40 8.30 -11.96 -4.19
C TYR A 40 9.83 -11.94 -3.99
N ARG A 41 10.61 -12.39 -4.97
CA ARG A 41 12.08 -12.41 -4.86
C ARG A 41 12.65 -11.00 -4.76
N GLN A 42 12.15 -10.07 -5.58
CA GLN A 42 12.59 -8.66 -5.56
C GLN A 42 12.28 -8.00 -4.22
N THR A 43 11.02 -8.08 -3.77
CA THR A 43 10.59 -7.52 -2.49
C THR A 43 11.30 -8.16 -1.30
N ARG A 44 11.57 -9.46 -1.35
CA ARG A 44 12.34 -10.15 -0.29
C ARG A 44 13.78 -9.66 -0.22
N LYS A 45 14.45 -9.51 -1.38
CA LYS A 45 15.81 -8.96 -1.44
C LYS A 45 15.86 -7.56 -0.84
N LEU A 46 14.92 -6.69 -1.19
CA LEU A 46 14.81 -5.35 -0.62
C LEU A 46 14.59 -5.40 0.89
N ALA A 47 13.67 -6.25 1.35
CA ALA A 47 13.38 -6.39 2.77
C ALA A 47 14.56 -6.97 3.57
N ASP A 48 15.43 -7.77 2.94
CA ASP A 48 16.67 -8.25 3.55
C ASP A 48 17.74 -7.14 3.60
N LEU A 49 17.86 -6.31 2.54
CA LEU A 49 18.76 -5.15 2.53
C LEU A 49 18.38 -4.09 3.57
N SER A 50 17.07 -3.85 3.73
CA SER A 50 16.52 -2.90 4.70
C SER A 50 16.34 -3.47 6.11
N ALA A 51 16.81 -4.71 6.37
CA ALA A 51 16.69 -5.38 7.66
C ALA A 51 15.28 -5.22 8.27
N VAL A 52 14.24 -5.59 7.51
CA VAL A 52 12.85 -5.51 8.02
C VAL A 52 12.71 -6.41 9.23
N GLU A 53 12.35 -5.83 10.37
CA GLU A 53 12.27 -6.54 11.65
C GLU A 53 10.91 -7.20 11.85
N THR A 54 9.85 -6.52 11.43
CA THR A 54 8.49 -6.89 11.82
C THR A 54 7.51 -6.67 10.68
N TRP A 55 6.57 -7.59 10.57
CA TRP A 55 5.47 -7.58 9.59
C TRP A 55 4.17 -7.63 10.38
N LYS A 56 3.31 -6.62 10.26
CA LYS A 56 2.08 -6.54 11.03
C LYS A 56 0.87 -6.35 10.15
N HIS A 57 -0.09 -7.24 10.32
CA HIS A 57 -1.38 -7.14 9.66
C HIS A 57 -2.29 -6.16 10.40
N HIS A 58 -2.73 -5.13 9.72
CA HIS A 58 -3.77 -4.21 10.17
C HIS A 58 -4.96 -4.32 9.21
N TYR A 59 -6.18 -4.30 9.72
CA TYR A 59 -7.35 -4.27 8.84
C TYR A 59 -7.30 -3.04 7.92
N CYS A 60 -7.86 -3.16 6.71
CA CYS A 60 -7.93 -2.10 5.69
C CYS A 60 -8.47 -0.76 6.26
N THR A 61 -9.39 -0.81 7.24
CA THR A 61 -9.89 0.36 7.97
C THR A 61 -8.81 1.18 8.70
N HIS A 62 -7.64 0.60 8.94
CA HIS A 62 -6.48 1.25 9.58
C HIS A 62 -5.33 1.51 8.60
N ASN A 63 -5.43 1.03 7.36
CA ASN A 63 -4.45 1.24 6.29
C ASN A 63 -4.96 2.25 5.24
N LYS A 64 -5.80 3.20 5.67
CA LYS A 64 -6.59 4.08 4.79
C LYS A 64 -5.73 4.91 3.83
N MET A 65 -4.51 5.29 4.23
CA MET A 65 -3.62 6.07 3.36
C MET A 65 -3.09 5.26 2.19
N ALA A 66 -2.64 4.03 2.44
CA ALA A 66 -2.15 3.16 1.38
C ALA A 66 -3.29 2.72 0.45
N ASP A 67 -4.47 2.47 1.03
CA ASP A 67 -5.68 2.13 0.29
C ASP A 67 -6.17 3.31 -0.59
N TRP A 68 -6.21 4.53 -0.05
CA TRP A 68 -6.52 5.74 -0.82
C TRP A 68 -5.52 5.96 -1.96
N LEU A 69 -4.23 5.77 -1.71
CA LEU A 69 -3.18 5.87 -2.73
C LEU A 69 -3.36 4.83 -3.84
N ALA A 70 -3.70 3.60 -3.47
CA ALA A 70 -3.97 2.54 -4.44
C ALA A 70 -5.17 2.91 -5.32
N ASN A 71 -6.27 3.39 -4.72
CA ASN A 71 -7.45 3.85 -5.44
C ASN A 71 -7.13 5.04 -6.35
N LEU A 72 -6.40 6.04 -5.85
CA LEU A 72 -5.96 7.18 -6.65
C LEU A 72 -5.13 6.76 -7.88
N ALA A 73 -4.21 5.81 -7.70
CA ALA A 73 -3.39 5.29 -8.80
C ALA A 73 -4.21 4.49 -9.81
N MET A 74 -5.20 3.70 -9.33
CA MET A 74 -6.12 2.96 -10.20
C MET A 74 -7.01 3.91 -11.00
N ASP A 75 -7.62 4.89 -10.35
CA ASP A 75 -8.55 5.86 -10.98
C ASP A 75 -7.83 6.78 -11.97
N SER A 76 -6.57 7.14 -11.68
CA SER A 76 -5.76 7.97 -12.56
C SER A 76 -5.03 7.19 -13.65
N GLU A 77 -5.06 5.84 -13.58
CA GLU A 77 -4.27 4.92 -14.41
C GLU A 77 -2.77 5.26 -14.46
N ARG A 78 -2.25 5.96 -13.45
CA ARG A 78 -0.88 6.47 -13.40
C ARG A 78 -0.18 6.09 -12.10
N SER A 79 1.09 5.71 -12.23
CA SER A 79 1.97 5.53 -11.08
C SER A 79 2.16 6.86 -10.36
N THR A 80 1.67 6.95 -9.13
CA THR A 80 1.73 8.18 -8.32
C THR A 80 2.64 7.96 -7.11
N MET A 81 3.62 8.84 -6.94
CA MET A 81 4.47 8.90 -5.75
C MET A 81 4.23 10.24 -5.06
N LEU A 82 3.98 10.20 -3.76
CA LEU A 82 3.69 11.39 -2.99
C LEU A 82 4.76 11.58 -1.91
N ASP A 83 5.34 12.78 -1.90
CA ASP A 83 6.20 13.23 -0.81
C ASP A 83 5.34 13.95 0.24
N PHE A 84 5.50 13.53 1.50
CA PHE A 84 4.77 14.09 2.63
C PHE A 84 5.68 15.07 3.36
N ASN A 85 6.05 16.15 2.67
CA ASN A 85 6.78 17.22 3.33
C ASN A 85 5.79 17.98 4.22
N TRP A 86 5.93 17.79 5.54
CA TRP A 86 4.97 18.17 6.59
C TRP A 86 4.81 19.69 6.80
N THR A 87 5.35 20.51 5.89
CA THR A 87 5.48 21.97 6.04
C THR A 87 4.33 22.76 5.43
N ASN A 88 3.38 22.12 4.75
CA ASN A 88 2.19 22.81 4.23
C ASN A 88 0.91 22.05 4.54
N GLU A 89 0.13 22.61 5.47
CA GLU A 89 -1.19 22.14 5.91
C GLU A 89 -2.25 22.14 4.77
N ASN A 90 -1.92 22.74 3.62
CA ASN A 90 -2.75 22.81 2.41
C ASN A 90 -2.42 21.75 1.36
N HIS A 91 -1.71 20.68 1.72
CA HIS A 91 -1.34 19.66 0.76
C HIS A 91 -2.59 18.94 0.24
N VAL A 92 -2.75 18.84 -1.09
CA VAL A 92 -3.85 18.16 -1.81
C VAL A 92 -4.16 16.77 -1.22
N ILE A 93 -3.13 16.14 -0.64
CA ILE A 93 -3.20 14.85 0.04
C ILE A 93 -4.04 14.88 1.31
N HIS A 94 -3.87 15.90 2.16
CA HIS A 94 -4.67 16.02 3.38
C HIS A 94 -6.15 16.22 3.04
N ALA A 95 -6.45 17.03 2.01
CA ALA A 95 -7.81 17.24 1.54
C ALA A 95 -8.42 15.96 0.95
N GLY A 96 -7.73 15.30 0.01
CA GLY A 96 -8.21 14.07 -0.63
C GLY A 96 -8.34 12.89 0.33
N LEU A 97 -7.39 12.74 1.26
CA LEU A 97 -7.46 11.71 2.30
C LEU A 97 -8.59 12.00 3.29
N LYS A 98 -8.79 13.26 3.69
CA LYS A 98 -9.89 13.64 4.59
C LYS A 98 -11.24 13.36 3.94
N GLU A 99 -11.42 13.75 2.68
CA GLU A 99 -12.63 13.43 1.90
C GLU A 99 -12.86 11.92 1.81
N TYR A 100 -11.81 11.13 1.55
CA TYR A 100 -11.89 9.67 1.52
C TYR A 100 -12.29 9.07 2.88
N ILE A 101 -11.66 9.55 3.96
CA ILE A 101 -11.97 9.10 5.32
C ILE A 101 -13.40 9.43 5.70
N GLU A 102 -13.90 10.62 5.35
CA GLU A 102 -15.28 11.07 5.60
C GLU A 102 -16.29 10.22 4.80
N LYS A 103 -16.03 9.97 3.51
CA LYS A 103 -16.85 9.07 2.66
C LYS A 103 -16.93 7.65 3.26
N MET A 104 -15.80 7.12 3.74
CA MET A 104 -15.74 5.78 4.35
C MET A 104 -16.28 5.72 5.79
N SER A 105 -16.39 6.85 6.49
CA SER A 105 -16.96 6.92 7.85
C SER A 105 -18.47 7.14 7.86
N GLY A 106 -19.03 7.70 6.77
CA GLY A 106 -20.46 7.94 6.62
C GLY A 106 -21.26 6.76 6.04
N ASP A 107 -20.62 5.80 5.39
CA ASP A 107 -21.30 4.70 4.69
C ASP A 107 -20.91 3.33 5.27
N GLY A 108 -21.73 2.84 6.19
CA GLY A 108 -21.68 1.45 6.60
C GLY A 108 -22.03 0.56 5.39
N ARG A 109 -21.02 -0.12 4.82
CA ARG A 109 -21.19 -1.18 3.81
C ARG A 109 -22.26 -0.85 2.75
N LYS A 110 -21.89 -0.07 1.74
CA LYS A 110 -22.36 -0.40 0.39
C LYS A 110 -21.24 -1.13 -0.32
N THR A 111 -21.34 -2.46 -0.28
CA THR A 111 -20.96 -3.28 -1.43
C THR A 111 -21.79 -2.79 -2.61
N GLY A 112 -21.34 -1.70 -3.23
CA GLY A 112 -21.91 -1.21 -4.46
C GLY A 112 -21.46 -2.17 -5.55
N ASN A 113 -22.39 -3.00 -6.02
CA ASN A 113 -22.30 -3.57 -7.35
C ASN A 113 -22.01 -2.42 -8.32
N PHE A 114 -20.75 -2.29 -8.75
CA PHE A 114 -20.46 -1.50 -9.93
C PHE A 114 -20.95 -2.33 -11.10
N GLU A 115 -22.17 -2.01 -11.56
CA GLU A 115 -22.77 -2.60 -12.74
C GLU A 115 -21.77 -2.51 -13.89
N ARG A 116 -21.31 -3.68 -14.32
CA ARG A 116 -20.58 -3.82 -15.56
C ARG A 116 -21.56 -3.49 -16.67
N THR A 117 -21.60 -2.25 -17.13
CA THR A 117 -22.30 -1.92 -18.37
C THR A 117 -21.64 -2.72 -19.47
N LYS A 118 -22.36 -3.75 -19.90
CA LYS A 118 -22.14 -4.50 -21.13
C LYS A 118 -22.13 -3.46 -22.25
N GLY A 119 -20.98 -3.23 -22.86
CA GLY A 119 -20.94 -2.62 -24.17
C GLY A 119 -21.46 -3.67 -25.15
N ASP A 120 -22.71 -3.51 -25.56
CA ASP A 120 -23.21 -4.09 -26.80
C ASP A 120 -22.88 -3.07 -27.91
N ASP A 121 -22.04 -3.51 -28.85
CA ASP A 121 -22.01 -3.25 -30.31
C ASP A 121 -20.58 -3.36 -30.89
#